data_AF-A0A1I7AIJ1-F1
#
_entry.id   AF-A0A1I7AIJ1-F1
#
_cell.length_a   1.000
_cell.length_b   1.000
_cell.length_c   1.000
_cell.angle_alpha   90.00
_cell.angle_beta   90.00
_cell.angle_gamma   90.00
#
_symmetry.space_group_name_H-M   'P 1'
#
loop_
_entity.id
_entity.type
_entity.pdbx_description
1 polymer ?
#
loop_
_entity_poly.entity_id
_entity_poly.type
_entity_poly.pdbx_seq_one_letter_code
_entity_poly.pdbx_strand_id
1 'polypeptide(L)'
;MQQFEHAARVLGWHGHLVSNVEVLGSRFTAVTRLRPDVHQWRTAHDWPPQAEPSGVHAWAEPDGPEQVPVPAVDLIGVMVRVSKARRATRACGTLLTIAPCAAVLPGDHPYRPWALTELDYYGIGAVTTYRDGPARLVLSPEDRRAEFGTSLFERWLLELLYQRVLRQEFHSTESTSNTTEGGGADFP
;
A
#
# COMPACT_ATOMS: atom_id res chain seq x y z
N MET A 1 -2.22 -12.98 2.71
CA MET A 1 -1.25 -12.02 3.26
C MET A 1 0.18 -12.45 2.93
N GLN A 2 0.61 -13.64 3.38
CA GLN A 2 1.99 -14.17 3.24
C GLN A 2 2.63 -13.99 1.86
N GLN A 3 1.91 -14.27 0.77
CA GLN A 3 2.43 -14.08 -0.60
C GLN A 3 2.85 -12.63 -0.90
N PHE A 4 2.07 -11.65 -0.44
CA PHE A 4 2.40 -10.23 -0.61
C PHE A 4 3.50 -9.78 0.35
N GLU A 5 3.61 -10.37 1.54
CA GLU A 5 4.74 -10.13 2.46
C GLU A 5 6.06 -10.60 1.84
N HIS A 6 6.07 -11.79 1.25
CA HIS A 6 7.26 -12.30 0.58
C HIS A 6 7.60 -11.46 -0.65
N ALA A 7 6.58 -11.04 -1.42
CA ALA A 7 6.79 -10.14 -2.56
C ALA A 7 7.36 -8.79 -2.13
N ALA A 8 6.79 -8.14 -1.11
CA ALA A 8 7.31 -6.89 -0.57
C ALA A 8 8.76 -7.03 -0.11
N ARG A 9 9.11 -8.14 0.57
CA ARG A 9 10.48 -8.40 1.03
C ARG A 9 11.48 -8.48 -0.11
N VAL A 10 11.19 -9.21 -1.19
CA VAL A 10 12.11 -9.32 -2.33
C VAL A 10 12.18 -8.06 -3.17
N LEU A 11 11.16 -7.20 -3.09
CA LEU A 11 11.18 -5.85 -3.66
C LEU A 11 11.94 -4.85 -2.79
N GLY A 12 12.37 -5.23 -1.58
CA GLY A 12 12.99 -4.32 -0.61
C GLY A 12 12.02 -3.30 -0.03
N TRP A 13 10.70 -3.56 -0.12
CA TRP A 13 9.67 -2.66 0.38
C TRP A 13 9.33 -2.98 1.83
N HIS A 14 9.51 -1.98 2.70
CA HIS A 14 9.34 -2.11 4.15
C HIS A 14 8.25 -1.18 4.66
N GLY A 15 7.23 -1.73 5.30
CA GLY A 15 6.09 -1.02 5.87
C GLY A 15 4.89 -1.93 6.16
N HIS A 16 3.74 -1.31 6.45
CA HIS A 16 2.46 -1.97 6.65
C HIS A 16 1.83 -2.35 5.31
N LEU A 17 1.38 -3.61 5.22
CA LEU A 17 0.64 -4.10 4.07
C LEU A 17 -0.85 -3.80 4.21
N VAL A 18 -1.34 -2.91 3.38
CA VAL A 18 -2.76 -2.58 3.28
C VAL A 18 -3.33 -3.35 2.09
N SER A 19 -3.98 -4.48 2.38
CA SER A 19 -4.53 -5.38 1.37
C SER A 19 -5.93 -4.96 0.93
N ASN A 20 -6.36 -5.44 -0.25
CA ASN A 20 -7.71 -5.26 -0.78
C ASN A 20 -8.13 -3.79 -0.93
N VAL A 21 -7.18 -2.92 -1.28
CA VAL A 21 -7.49 -1.55 -1.67
C VAL A 21 -8.08 -1.59 -3.08
N GLU A 22 -9.24 -0.98 -3.26
CA GLU A 22 -9.91 -0.87 -4.55
C GLU A 22 -10.24 0.60 -4.82
N VAL A 23 -9.61 1.17 -5.84
CA VAL A 23 -9.83 2.56 -6.28
C VAL A 23 -9.69 2.63 -7.80
N LEU A 24 -10.49 3.47 -8.45
CA LEU A 24 -10.49 3.64 -9.91
C LEU A 24 -10.57 2.32 -10.70
N GLY A 25 -11.34 1.34 -10.19
CA GLY A 25 -11.50 0.02 -10.81
C GLY A 25 -10.26 -0.88 -10.72
N SER A 26 -9.24 -0.50 -9.94
CA SER A 26 -8.02 -1.27 -9.72
C SER A 26 -7.97 -1.80 -8.29
N ARG A 27 -7.74 -3.11 -8.14
CA ARG A 27 -7.58 -3.77 -6.84
C ARG A 27 -6.12 -4.16 -6.60
N PHE A 28 -5.58 -3.73 -5.48
CA PHE A 28 -4.17 -3.91 -5.14
C PHE A 28 -3.91 -4.06 -3.65
N THR A 29 -2.65 -4.34 -3.33
CA THR A 29 -2.09 -4.27 -1.98
C THR A 29 -1.03 -3.17 -1.96
N ALA A 30 -1.17 -2.22 -1.04
CA ALA A 30 -0.18 -1.15 -0.85
C ALA A 30 0.81 -1.52 0.24
N VAL A 31 2.07 -1.12 0.06
CA VAL A 31 3.06 -1.06 1.15
C VAL A 31 3.14 0.39 1.60
N THR A 32 2.87 0.64 2.87
CA THR A 32 2.76 2.00 3.42
C THR A 32 3.62 2.14 4.66
N ARG A 33 4.14 3.33 4.91
CA ARG A 33 4.91 3.61 6.13
C ARG A 33 4.26 4.75 6.88
N LEU A 34 3.92 4.53 8.15
CA LEU A 34 3.45 5.60 9.02
C LEU A 34 4.60 6.57 9.32
N ARG A 35 4.32 7.87 9.28
CA ARG A 35 5.20 8.96 9.69
C ARG A 35 4.85 9.34 11.14
N PRO A 36 5.60 8.86 12.15
CA PRO A 36 5.17 8.96 13.54
C PRO A 36 5.06 10.41 14.04
N ASP A 37 5.97 11.28 13.58
CA ASP A 37 5.98 12.71 13.85
C ASP A 37 4.69 13.39 13.36
N VAL A 38 4.28 13.10 12.13
CA VAL A 38 3.04 13.64 11.54
C VAL A 38 1.82 13.05 12.22
N HIS A 39 1.81 11.74 12.47
CA HIS A 39 0.72 11.07 13.17
C HIS A 39 0.48 11.72 14.55
N GLN A 40 1.55 11.91 15.33
CA GLN A 40 1.48 12.55 16.64
C GLN A 40 0.97 13.99 16.53
N TRP A 41 1.51 14.78 15.60
CA TRP A 41 1.05 16.15 15.39
C TRP A 41 -0.43 16.20 15.03
N ARG A 42 -0.89 15.37 14.11
CA ARG A 42 -2.30 15.32 13.69
C ARG A 42 -3.23 14.93 14.83
N THR A 43 -2.85 13.94 15.62
CA THR A 43 -3.63 13.52 16.80
C THR A 43 -3.72 14.64 17.83
N ALA A 44 -2.63 15.38 18.07
CA ALA A 44 -2.61 16.50 19.01
C ALA A 44 -3.41 17.73 18.54
N HIS A 45 -3.74 17.82 17.25
CA HIS A 45 -4.45 18.95 16.64
C HIS A 45 -5.79 18.52 16.00
N ASP A 46 -6.34 17.39 16.43
CA ASP A 46 -7.66 16.89 15.97
C ASP A 46 -7.81 16.77 14.44
N TRP A 47 -6.75 16.30 13.77
CA TRP A 47 -6.73 16.02 12.32
C TRP A 47 -6.82 14.51 12.02
N PRO A 48 -8.00 13.88 12.13
CA PRO A 48 -8.16 12.46 11.82
C PRO A 48 -7.88 12.16 10.32
N PRO A 49 -7.71 10.88 9.95
CA PRO A 49 -7.67 10.49 8.54
C PRO A 49 -8.94 10.91 7.79
N GLN A 50 -8.81 11.52 6.60
CA GLN A 50 -9.94 11.91 5.76
C GLN A 50 -10.10 10.96 4.57
N ALA A 51 -10.81 9.85 4.79
CA ALA A 51 -11.00 8.81 3.76
C ALA A 51 -12.08 9.15 2.72
N GLU A 52 -12.87 10.21 2.92
CA GLU A 52 -13.87 10.64 1.95
C GLU A 52 -13.26 11.60 0.91
N PRO A 53 -13.39 11.34 -0.40
CA PRO A 53 -12.79 12.19 -1.45
C PRO A 53 -13.22 13.66 -1.38
N SER A 54 -14.50 13.91 -1.09
CA SER A 54 -15.04 15.28 -0.99
C SER A 54 -14.42 16.07 0.15
N GLY A 55 -14.08 15.42 1.27
CA GLY A 55 -13.40 16.06 2.40
C GLY A 55 -11.97 16.50 2.04
N VAL A 56 -11.27 15.71 1.24
CA VAL A 56 -9.93 16.09 0.73
C VAL A 56 -10.05 17.18 -0.34
N HIS A 57 -11.09 17.13 -1.18
CA HIS A 57 -11.35 18.18 -2.18
C HIS A 57 -11.58 19.55 -1.52
N ALA A 58 -12.36 19.59 -0.43
CA ALA A 58 -12.63 20.82 0.31
C ALA A 58 -11.36 21.52 0.84
N TRP A 59 -10.25 20.80 1.01
CA TRP A 59 -8.96 21.39 1.39
C TRP A 59 -8.32 22.24 0.29
N ALA A 60 -8.71 22.02 -0.96
CA ALA A 60 -8.20 22.76 -2.11
C ALA A 60 -9.11 23.92 -2.53
N GLU A 61 -10.26 24.08 -1.87
CA GLU A 61 -11.20 25.16 -2.17
C GLU A 61 -10.73 26.49 -1.56
N PRO A 62 -11.12 27.65 -2.14
CA PRO A 62 -10.70 28.96 -1.65
C PRO A 62 -11.10 29.23 -0.19
N ASP A 63 -12.25 28.70 0.23
CA ASP A 63 -12.77 28.81 1.60
C ASP A 63 -12.33 27.63 2.49
N GLY A 64 -11.37 26.83 2.00
CA GLY A 64 -10.77 25.74 2.75
C GLY A 64 -9.99 26.22 3.99
N PRO A 65 -9.57 25.29 4.86
CA PRO A 65 -8.78 25.63 6.04
C PRO A 65 -7.44 26.28 5.65
N GLU A 66 -7.04 27.30 6.40
CA GLU A 66 -5.75 28.00 6.20
C GLU A 66 -4.55 27.04 6.32
N GLN A 67 -4.70 25.99 7.15
CA GLN A 67 -3.71 24.95 7.31
C GLN A 67 -4.31 23.56 7.03
N VAL A 68 -3.74 22.88 6.04
CA VAL A 68 -4.06 21.49 5.70
C VAL A 68 -2.99 20.58 6.31
N PRO A 69 -3.35 19.46 6.97
CA PRO A 69 -2.36 18.57 7.55
C PRO A 69 -1.47 17.99 6.44
N VAL A 70 -0.22 17.66 6.74
CA VAL A 70 0.62 16.87 5.82
C VAL A 70 0.19 15.38 5.83
N PRO A 71 0.49 14.59 4.78
CA PRO A 71 0.15 13.17 4.77
C PRO A 71 0.89 12.42 5.89
N ALA A 72 0.16 11.61 6.65
CA ALA A 72 0.72 10.85 7.78
C ALA A 72 1.33 9.50 7.38
N VAL A 73 1.22 9.12 6.10
CA VAL A 73 1.82 7.90 5.56
C VAL A 73 2.56 8.19 4.27
N ASP A 74 3.62 7.43 4.03
CA ASP A 74 4.26 7.32 2.73
C ASP A 74 3.75 6.08 2.00
N LEU A 75 3.45 6.21 0.71
CA LEU A 75 3.19 5.07 -0.17
C LEU A 75 4.52 4.57 -0.75
N ILE A 76 4.99 3.42 -0.29
CA ILE A 76 6.29 2.85 -0.69
C ILE A 76 6.19 2.15 -2.05
N GLY A 77 5.07 1.45 -2.28
CA GLY A 77 4.85 0.72 -3.52
C GLY A 77 3.49 0.05 -3.54
N VAL A 78 3.07 -0.36 -4.74
CA VAL A 78 1.79 -1.00 -5.00
C VAL A 78 2.00 -2.36 -5.66
N MET A 79 1.34 -3.38 -5.14
CA MET A 79 1.38 -4.73 -5.68
C MET A 79 0.00 -5.14 -6.23
N VAL A 80 -0.03 -5.54 -7.50
CA VAL A 80 -1.23 -6.06 -8.17
C VAL A 80 -1.09 -7.56 -8.40
N ARG A 81 -2.08 -8.34 -8.00
CA ARG A 81 -2.09 -9.78 -8.30
C ARG A 81 -2.66 -10.01 -9.68
N VAL A 82 -1.90 -10.65 -10.55
CA VAL A 82 -2.35 -11.03 -11.89
C VAL A 82 -1.94 -12.46 -12.21
N SER A 83 -2.76 -13.18 -13.00
CA SER A 83 -2.42 -14.54 -13.43
C SER A 83 -1.51 -14.57 -14.66
N LYS A 84 -1.40 -13.44 -15.39
CA LYS A 84 -0.61 -13.32 -16.62
C LYS A 84 0.05 -11.94 -16.66
N ALA A 85 1.35 -11.90 -16.95
CA ALA A 85 2.15 -10.66 -17.03
C ALA A 85 1.49 -9.57 -17.90
N ARG A 86 0.96 -9.92 -19.09
CA ARG A 86 0.25 -8.98 -19.99
C ARG A 86 -0.95 -8.24 -19.38
N ARG A 87 -1.46 -8.68 -18.22
CA ARG A 87 -2.57 -8.00 -17.53
C ARG A 87 -2.06 -6.94 -16.56
N ALA A 88 -0.77 -6.94 -16.22
CA ALA A 88 -0.21 -6.05 -15.21
C ALA A 88 -0.26 -4.58 -15.64
N THR A 89 0.08 -4.24 -16.89
CA THR A 89 -0.02 -2.85 -17.38
C THR A 89 -1.39 -2.25 -17.13
N ARG A 90 -2.46 -2.97 -17.51
CA ARG A 90 -3.83 -2.54 -17.25
C ARG A 90 -4.19 -2.52 -15.76
N ALA A 91 -3.70 -3.48 -14.98
CA ALA A 91 -4.01 -3.58 -13.55
C ALA A 91 -3.29 -2.51 -12.71
N CYS A 92 -2.08 -2.11 -13.09
CA CYS A 92 -1.37 -0.98 -12.49
C CYS A 92 -2.02 0.33 -12.94
N GLY A 93 -2.28 0.51 -14.24
CA GLY A 93 -3.03 1.65 -14.76
C GLY A 93 -2.51 2.99 -14.23
N THR A 94 -3.39 3.80 -13.64
CA THR A 94 -3.05 5.11 -13.06
C THR A 94 -2.21 5.02 -11.78
N LEU A 95 -2.06 3.84 -11.17
CA LEU A 95 -1.25 3.67 -9.96
C LEU A 95 0.24 3.90 -10.23
N LEU A 96 0.68 3.77 -11.48
CA LEU A 96 2.04 4.06 -11.91
C LEU A 96 2.45 5.51 -11.70
N THR A 97 1.48 6.43 -11.68
CA THR A 97 1.77 7.85 -11.50
C THR A 97 1.96 8.24 -10.04
N ILE A 98 1.64 7.35 -9.09
CA ILE A 98 1.61 7.66 -7.66
C ILE A 98 2.51 6.75 -6.81
N ALA A 99 3.04 5.66 -7.37
CA ALA A 99 3.99 4.78 -6.69
C ALA A 99 4.66 3.78 -7.65
N PRO A 100 5.85 3.26 -7.30
CA PRO A 100 6.39 2.04 -7.90
C PRO A 100 5.36 0.91 -7.86
N CYS A 101 5.12 0.26 -8.99
CA CYS A 101 4.12 -0.81 -9.12
C CYS A 101 4.78 -2.14 -9.46
N ALA A 102 4.35 -3.22 -8.82
CA ALA A 102 4.82 -4.58 -9.10
C ALA A 102 3.66 -5.56 -9.32
N ALA A 103 3.82 -6.40 -10.35
CA ALA A 103 2.94 -7.53 -10.62
C ALA A 103 3.35 -8.74 -9.78
N VAL A 104 2.40 -9.30 -9.01
CA VAL A 104 2.57 -10.56 -8.29
C VAL A 104 1.95 -11.68 -9.12
N LEU A 105 2.82 -12.54 -9.65
CA LEU A 105 2.53 -13.65 -10.56
C LEU A 105 2.59 -15.00 -9.82
N PRO A 106 1.89 -16.03 -10.33
CA PRO A 106 2.11 -17.41 -9.89
C PRO A 106 3.58 -17.84 -10.02
N GLY A 107 4.05 -18.68 -9.09
CA GLY A 107 5.44 -19.15 -9.07
C GLY A 107 5.86 -19.92 -10.33
N ASP A 108 4.92 -20.66 -10.91
CA ASP A 108 5.03 -21.42 -12.15
C ASP A 108 4.71 -20.61 -13.41
N HIS A 109 4.66 -19.28 -13.30
CA HIS A 109 4.34 -18.42 -14.44
C HIS A 109 5.35 -18.63 -15.59
N PRO A 110 4.89 -18.96 -16.80
CA PRO A 110 5.80 -19.26 -17.90
C PRO A 110 6.53 -18.00 -18.34
N TYR A 111 7.82 -18.13 -18.60
CA TYR A 111 8.61 -17.05 -19.17
C TYR A 111 8.05 -16.63 -20.53
N ARG A 112 7.67 -15.34 -20.64
CA ARG A 112 7.11 -14.73 -21.85
C ARG A 112 7.88 -13.43 -22.13
N PRO A 113 8.94 -13.47 -22.95
CA PRO A 113 9.85 -12.34 -23.15
C PRO A 113 9.11 -11.05 -23.45
N TRP A 114 8.17 -11.08 -24.41
CA TRP A 114 7.48 -9.88 -24.87
C TRP A 114 6.62 -9.22 -23.79
N ALA A 115 5.95 -10.02 -22.95
CA ALA A 115 5.17 -9.47 -21.86
C ALA A 115 6.08 -8.85 -20.79
N LEU A 116 7.24 -9.45 -20.52
CA LEU A 116 8.21 -8.91 -19.55
C LEU A 116 8.89 -7.64 -20.07
N THR A 117 9.25 -7.59 -21.37
CA THR A 117 9.75 -6.38 -22.03
C THR A 117 8.74 -5.25 -21.96
N GLU A 118 7.45 -5.53 -22.14
CA GLU A 118 6.40 -4.53 -21.98
C GLU A 118 6.34 -4.00 -20.53
N LEU A 119 6.45 -4.87 -19.52
CA LEU A 119 6.47 -4.43 -18.12
C LEU A 119 7.68 -3.55 -17.82
N ASP A 120 8.86 -3.97 -18.26
CA ASP A 120 10.12 -3.22 -18.12
C ASP A 120 10.02 -1.83 -18.78
N TYR A 121 9.48 -1.75 -20.00
CA TYR A 121 9.26 -0.49 -20.72
C TYR A 121 8.36 0.50 -19.96
N TYR A 122 7.34 0.00 -19.25
CA TYR A 122 6.44 0.84 -18.44
C TYR A 122 6.95 1.05 -17.00
N GLY A 123 8.11 0.48 -16.61
CA GLY A 123 8.65 0.56 -15.26
C GLY A 123 7.91 -0.33 -14.23
N ILE A 124 7.15 -1.32 -14.70
CA ILE A 124 6.39 -2.24 -13.85
C ILE A 124 7.29 -3.39 -13.41
N GLY A 125 7.49 -3.52 -12.10
CA GLY A 125 8.19 -4.66 -11.51
C GLY A 125 7.38 -5.95 -11.63
N ALA A 126 8.05 -7.09 -11.48
CA ALA A 126 7.41 -8.39 -11.49
C ALA A 126 8.05 -9.32 -10.45
N VAL A 127 7.20 -10.00 -9.69
CA VAL A 127 7.59 -10.99 -8.69
C VAL A 127 6.79 -12.25 -8.92
N THR A 128 7.45 -13.40 -8.93
CA THR A 128 6.77 -14.71 -8.92
C THR A 128 6.72 -15.25 -7.51
N THR A 129 5.61 -15.89 -7.15
CA THR A 129 5.39 -16.38 -5.79
C THR A 129 4.62 -17.69 -5.81
N TYR A 130 5.11 -18.70 -5.09
CA TYR A 130 4.35 -19.91 -4.81
C TYR A 130 3.44 -19.69 -3.59
N ARG A 131 2.44 -20.57 -3.40
CA ARG A 131 1.52 -20.47 -2.26
C ARG A 131 2.25 -20.53 -0.92
N ASP A 132 3.22 -21.46 -0.82
CA ASP A 132 3.98 -21.77 0.40
C ASP A 132 5.50 -21.73 0.15
N GLY A 133 5.94 -21.00 -0.90
CA GLY A 133 7.33 -20.98 -1.33
C GLY A 133 7.89 -19.56 -1.45
N PRO A 134 9.21 -19.43 -1.66
CA PRO A 134 9.86 -18.13 -1.69
C PRO A 134 9.35 -17.29 -2.87
N ALA A 135 9.18 -16.00 -2.63
CA ALA A 135 9.02 -15.03 -3.71
C ALA A 135 10.34 -14.89 -4.46
N ARG A 136 10.28 -14.63 -5.76
CA ARG A 136 11.45 -14.33 -6.60
C ARG A 136 11.20 -13.05 -7.39
N LEU A 137 12.12 -12.12 -7.28
CA LEU A 137 12.16 -10.94 -8.13
C LEU A 137 12.50 -11.33 -9.57
N VAL A 138 11.68 -10.88 -10.51
CA VAL A 138 11.87 -11.08 -11.96
C VAL A 138 12.27 -9.77 -12.62
N LEU A 139 11.56 -8.68 -12.30
CA LEU A 139 11.86 -7.33 -12.76
C LEU A 139 11.73 -6.36 -11.59
N SER A 140 12.70 -5.46 -11.44
CA SER A 140 12.64 -4.38 -10.47
C SER A 140 11.66 -3.30 -10.95
N PRO A 141 10.78 -2.78 -10.09
CA PRO A 141 9.93 -1.65 -10.44
C PRO A 141 10.72 -0.35 -10.45
N GLU A 142 10.30 0.59 -11.30
CA GLU A 142 10.83 1.95 -11.35
C GLU A 142 9.94 2.90 -10.54
N ASP A 143 10.54 3.93 -9.94
CA ASP A 143 9.81 5.02 -9.29
C ASP A 143 9.67 6.21 -10.23
N ARG A 144 8.50 6.30 -10.88
CA ARG A 144 8.20 7.34 -11.88
C ARG A 144 7.37 8.49 -11.33
N ARG A 145 7.13 8.53 -10.02
CA ARG A 145 6.28 9.56 -9.38
C ARG A 145 6.70 10.99 -9.70
N ALA A 146 8.01 11.23 -9.76
CA ALA A 146 8.57 12.54 -10.03
C ALA A 146 8.15 13.12 -11.39
N GLU A 147 7.74 12.28 -12.35
CA GLU A 147 7.31 12.69 -13.69
C GLU A 147 5.88 13.26 -13.71
N PHE A 148 5.04 12.96 -12.71
CA PHE A 148 3.60 13.26 -12.72
C PHE A 148 3.18 14.34 -11.71
N GLY A 149 4.03 14.64 -10.73
CA GLY A 149 3.72 15.60 -9.67
C GLY A 149 2.64 15.09 -8.71
N THR A 150 2.28 15.93 -7.74
CA THR A 150 1.29 15.59 -6.71
C THR A 150 -0.14 15.82 -7.21
N SER A 151 -1.07 14.93 -6.84
CA SER A 151 -2.49 15.06 -7.20
C SER A 151 -3.44 14.96 -6.01
N LEU A 152 -4.66 15.50 -6.13
CA LEU A 152 -5.72 15.30 -5.12
C LEU A 152 -6.09 13.83 -4.93
N PHE A 153 -6.01 13.04 -6.01
CA PHE A 153 -6.24 11.60 -5.93
C PHE A 153 -5.17 10.90 -5.09
N GLU A 154 -3.89 11.19 -5.32
CA GLU A 154 -2.79 10.69 -4.49
C GLU A 154 -3.00 11.11 -3.04
N ARG A 155 -3.30 12.39 -2.80
CA ARG A 155 -3.53 12.89 -1.45
C ARG A 155 -4.65 12.13 -0.74
N TRP A 156 -5.78 11.95 -1.41
CA TRP A 156 -6.90 11.18 -0.89
C TRP A 156 -6.53 9.71 -0.63
N LEU A 157 -5.79 9.08 -1.54
CA LEU A 157 -5.35 7.70 -1.35
C LEU A 157 -4.47 7.57 -0.11
N LEU A 158 -3.57 8.52 0.16
CA LEU A 158 -2.75 8.52 1.37
C LEU A 158 -3.60 8.62 2.65
N GLU A 159 -4.66 9.44 2.65
CA GLU A 159 -5.60 9.51 3.78
C GLU A 159 -6.37 8.20 3.99
N LEU A 160 -6.85 7.59 2.91
CA LEU A 160 -7.52 6.30 2.93
C LEU A 160 -6.59 5.20 3.47
N LEU A 161 -5.31 5.21 3.06
CA LEU A 161 -4.30 4.27 3.54
C LEU A 161 -3.96 4.51 5.01
N TYR A 162 -3.82 5.77 5.43
CA TYR A 162 -3.59 6.15 6.82
C TYR A 162 -4.71 5.62 7.73
N GLN A 163 -5.97 5.79 7.34
CA GLN A 163 -7.11 5.23 8.08
C GLN A 163 -7.01 3.71 8.25
N ARG A 164 -6.60 3.00 7.19
CA ARG A 164 -6.47 1.53 7.23
C ARG A 164 -5.31 1.07 8.09
N VAL A 165 -4.17 1.76 8.06
CA VAL A 165 -3.01 1.47 8.92
C VAL A 165 -3.41 1.61 10.39
N LEU A 166 -4.04 2.72 10.77
CA LEU A 166 -4.48 2.92 12.15
C LEU A 166 -5.44 1.82 12.61
N ARG A 167 -6.42 1.45 11.78
CA ARG A 167 -7.33 0.33 12.11
C ARG A 167 -6.56 -0.97 12.36
N GLN A 168 -5.55 -1.30 11.54
CA GLN A 168 -4.74 -2.50 11.74
C GLN A 168 -3.95 -2.47 13.06
N GLU A 169 -3.39 -1.33 13.45
CA GLU A 169 -2.67 -1.17 14.72
C GLU A 169 -3.57 -1.29 15.95
N PHE A 170 -4.78 -0.72 15.90
CA PHE A 170 -5.76 -0.87 16.98
C PHE A 170 -6.14 -2.34 17.19
N HIS A 171 -6.45 -3.09 16.13
CA HIS A 171 -6.81 -4.51 16.24
C HIS A 171 -5.63 -5.37 16.73
N SER A 172 -4.40 -4.99 16.39
CA SER A 172 -3.19 -5.68 16.88
C SER A 172 -2.99 -5.45 18.37
N THR A 173 -3.28 -4.24 18.87
CA THR A 173 -3.12 -3.86 20.27
C THR A 173 -4.16 -4.55 21.17
N GLU A 174 -5.44 -4.58 20.77
CA GLU A 174 -6.51 -5.28 21.50
C GLU A 174 -6.31 -6.81 21.59
N SER A 175 -5.74 -7.41 20.54
CA SER A 175 -5.41 -8.85 20.53
C SER A 175 -4.31 -9.22 21.52
N THR A 176 -3.42 -8.27 21.84
CA THR A 176 -2.30 -8.48 22.75
C THR A 176 -2.72 -8.31 24.22
N SER A 177 -3.66 -7.40 24.51
CA SER A 177 -4.19 -7.17 25.87
C SER A 177 -5.05 -8.34 26.39
N ASN A 178 -5.74 -9.09 25.53
CA ASN A 178 -6.60 -10.21 25.94
C ASN A 178 -5.84 -11.49 26.33
N THR A 179 -4.51 -11.53 26.24
CA THR A 179 -3.71 -12.74 26.53
C THR A 179 -3.08 -12.73 27.95
N THR A 180 -3.24 -11.67 28.73
CA THR A 180 -2.53 -11.53 30.03
C THR A 180 -3.41 -11.77 31.27
N GLU A 181 -4.74 -11.94 31.13
CA GLU A 181 -5.65 -12.19 32.27
C GLU A 181 -6.22 -13.62 32.22
N GLY A 182 -5.44 -14.60 32.68
CA GLY A 182 -5.89 -15.99 32.69
C GLY A 182 -4.90 -16.97 33.33
N GLY A 183 -4.38 -16.64 34.51
CA GLY A 183 -3.38 -17.48 35.19
C GLY A 183 -3.32 -17.25 36.68
N GLY A 184 -4.45 -17.40 37.38
CA GLY A 184 -4.50 -17.35 38.84
C GLY A 184 -5.70 -18.16 39.35
N ALA A 185 -5.53 -19.47 39.45
CA ALA A 185 -6.43 -20.34 40.20
C ALA A 185 -5.61 -21.14 41.23
N ASP A 186 -6.05 -20.98 42.47
CA ASP A 186 -5.63 -21.54 43.76
C ASP A 186 -5.10 -22.97 43.81
N PHE A 187 -4.16 -23.18 44.74
CA PHE A 187 -4.08 -24.33 45.67
C PHE A 187 -3.28 -23.88 46.92
N PRO A 188 -3.45 -24.49 48.11
CA PRO A 188 -4.22 -25.70 48.43
C PRO A 188 -5.41 -25.50 49.39
#